data_AF-A0A2V5S0A2-F1
#
_entry.id   AF-A0A2V5S0A2-F1
#
_cell.length_a   1.000
_cell.length_b   1.000
_cell.length_c   1.000
_cell.angle_alpha   90.00
_cell.angle_beta   90.00
_cell.angle_gamma   90.00
#
_symmetry.space_group_name_H-M   'P 1'
#
loop_
_entity.id
_entity.type
_entity.pdbx_description
1 polymer ?
#
loop_
_entity_poly.entity_id
_entity_poly.type
_entity_poly.pdbx_seq_one_letter_code
_entity_poly.pdbx_strand_id
1 'polypeptide(L)'
;MDASTSLPTTAGHRDPHAHSTEDEHHELGWWRKYIFSTDHKVIGIQYGFTGLLFLLFGFSLMMLMRWQLAYPGQALPVIGKLLPHIFGAGTMPDGKMTPDFYNTLGAMHGTIMVFLGIVPLAFAAFGNFVVPLQIGAPDMAFPKVNMA
;
A
#
# COMPACT_ATOMS: atom_id res chain seq x y z
N MET A 1 12.64 58.20 -68.33
CA MET A 1 13.52 57.82 -67.20
C MET A 1 12.59 57.40 -66.08
N ASP A 2 12.27 56.11 -65.99
CA ASP A 2 11.80 55.46 -64.77
C ASP A 2 12.35 54.03 -64.85
N ALA A 3 13.25 53.73 -63.93
CA ALA A 3 14.16 52.60 -64.01
C ALA A 3 13.45 51.27 -63.72
N SER A 4 13.51 50.37 -64.68
CA SER A 4 13.35 48.94 -64.53
C SER A 4 14.42 48.37 -63.58
N THR A 5 14.03 47.68 -62.51
CA THR A 5 14.84 46.62 -61.89
C THR A 5 13.92 45.61 -61.19
N SER A 6 13.62 44.53 -61.91
CA SER A 6 13.12 43.27 -61.38
C SER A 6 14.29 42.45 -60.84
N LEU A 7 14.24 42.04 -59.56
CA LEU A 7 15.10 40.99 -59.02
C LEU A 7 14.23 39.86 -58.44
N PRO A 8 14.42 38.61 -58.90
CA PRO A 8 13.86 37.44 -58.24
C PRO A 8 14.81 37.00 -57.13
N THR A 9 14.40 37.11 -55.87
CA THR A 9 15.11 36.49 -54.75
C THR A 9 14.39 35.21 -54.37
N THR A 10 14.93 34.10 -54.87
CA THR A 10 14.76 32.76 -54.34
C THR A 10 15.37 32.74 -52.93
N ALA A 11 14.54 32.77 -51.89
CA ALA A 11 14.98 32.49 -50.52
C ALA A 11 14.13 31.35 -49.99
N GLY A 12 14.80 30.21 -49.80
CA GLY A 12 14.21 28.92 -49.50
C GLY A 12 13.30 28.91 -48.28
N HIS A 13 12.23 28.15 -48.45
CA HIS A 13 11.62 27.27 -47.45
C HIS A 13 12.61 26.92 -46.33
N ARG A 14 12.41 27.51 -45.15
CA ARG A 14 12.98 27.04 -43.88
C ARG A 14 11.82 26.55 -43.04
N ASP A 15 11.60 25.24 -43.08
CA ASP A 15 10.97 24.55 -41.97
C ASP A 15 11.84 24.73 -40.72
N PRO A 16 11.30 25.19 -39.59
CA PRO A 16 11.86 24.87 -38.29
C PRO A 16 11.29 23.51 -37.86
N HIS A 17 11.69 22.43 -38.54
CA HIS A 17 11.67 21.12 -37.92
C HIS A 17 12.90 21.00 -37.01
N ALA A 18 12.67 20.43 -35.83
CA ALA A 18 13.65 20.02 -34.82
C ALA A 18 14.17 21.12 -33.88
N HIS A 19 13.42 21.34 -32.80
CA HIS A 19 13.95 20.85 -31.53
C HIS A 19 12.94 19.84 -30.99
N SER A 20 13.29 18.56 -31.11
CA SER A 20 12.94 17.55 -30.14
C SER A 20 13.29 18.13 -28.77
N THR A 21 12.30 18.69 -28.07
CA THR A 21 12.35 18.74 -26.61
C THR A 21 12.43 17.30 -26.20
N GLU A 22 13.64 16.90 -25.88
CA GLU A 22 14.00 15.65 -25.24
C GLU A 22 12.91 15.37 -24.22
N ASP A 23 12.18 14.28 -24.44
CA ASP A 23 11.42 13.61 -23.42
C ASP A 23 12.42 13.12 -22.36
N GLU A 24 13.02 14.04 -21.60
CA GLU A 24 13.62 13.76 -20.31
C GLU A 24 12.47 13.41 -19.37
N HIS A 25 11.89 12.23 -19.59
CA HIS A 25 11.23 11.48 -18.54
C HIS A 25 12.28 11.28 -17.45
N HIS A 26 12.40 12.26 -16.55
CA HIS A 26 13.10 12.08 -15.30
C HIS A 26 12.45 10.87 -14.63
N GLU A 27 13.06 9.71 -14.81
CA GLU A 27 12.67 8.47 -14.17
C GLU A 27 12.84 8.72 -12.68
N LEU A 28 11.74 9.09 -12.03
CA LEU A 28 11.70 9.28 -10.59
C LEU A 28 12.25 8.00 -9.97
N GLY A 29 13.37 8.10 -9.26
CA GLY A 29 14.07 6.95 -8.70
C GLY A 29 13.12 6.05 -7.92
N TRP A 30 13.36 4.73 -7.97
CA TRP A 30 12.50 3.68 -7.40
C TRP A 30 11.90 4.01 -6.01
N TRP A 31 12.70 4.63 -5.13
CA TRP A 31 12.27 5.12 -3.81
C TRP A 31 11.18 6.19 -3.85
N ARG A 32 11.27 7.15 -4.77
CA ARG A 32 10.26 8.20 -4.94
C ARG A 32 9.01 7.68 -5.62
N LYS A 33 9.13 6.63 -6.44
CA LYS A 33 7.99 6.01 -7.13
C LYS A 33 7.19 5.05 -6.24
N TYR A 34 7.84 4.34 -5.33
CA TYR A 34 7.22 3.28 -4.52
C TYR A 34 7.11 3.57 -3.02
N ILE A 35 7.91 4.48 -2.46
CA ILE A 35 7.83 4.86 -1.03
C ILE A 35 7.31 6.29 -0.87
N PHE A 36 7.69 7.22 -1.76
CA PHE A 36 7.17 8.60 -1.77
C PHE A 36 6.32 8.91 -3.02
N SER A 37 5.37 8.02 -3.34
CA SER A 37 4.47 8.21 -4.48
C SER A 37 3.26 9.06 -4.09
N THR A 38 3.05 10.19 -4.78
CA THR A 38 1.86 11.04 -4.56
C THR A 38 0.61 10.51 -5.27
N ASP A 39 0.75 9.47 -6.09
CA ASP A 39 -0.35 8.90 -6.86
C ASP A 39 -1.29 8.10 -5.94
N HIS A 40 -2.56 8.52 -5.88
CA HIS A 40 -3.62 7.86 -5.12
C HIS A 40 -3.80 6.38 -5.46
N LYS A 41 -3.41 5.95 -6.67
CA LYS A 41 -3.44 4.54 -7.07
C LYS A 41 -2.38 3.71 -6.34
N VAL A 42 -1.16 4.24 -6.27
CA VAL A 42 -0.03 3.57 -5.58
C VAL A 42 -0.29 3.55 -4.09
N ILE A 43 -0.77 4.66 -3.52
CA ILE A 43 -1.17 4.76 -2.12
C ILE A 43 -2.28 3.75 -1.81
N GLY A 44 -3.32 3.66 -2.65
CA GLY A 44 -4.38 2.67 -2.50
C GLY A 44 -3.87 1.22 -2.52
N ILE A 45 -2.94 0.89 -3.43
CA ILE A 45 -2.32 -0.44 -3.49
C ILE A 45 -1.46 -0.74 -2.25
N GLN A 46 -0.72 0.24 -1.72
CA GLN A 46 0.06 0.07 -0.49
C GLN A 46 -0.84 -0.22 0.72
N TYR A 47 -1.92 0.56 0.90
CA TYR A 47 -2.92 0.29 1.94
C TYR A 47 -3.62 -1.05 1.74
N GLY A 48 -3.89 -1.43 0.49
CA GLY A 48 -4.49 -2.73 0.17
C GLY A 48 -3.59 -3.90 0.52
N PHE A 49 -2.31 -3.82 0.14
CA PHE A 49 -1.33 -4.86 0.43
C PHE A 49 -1.04 -4.98 1.93
N THR A 50 -0.82 -3.86 2.61
CA THR A 50 -0.61 -3.85 4.07
C THR A 50 -1.84 -4.35 4.82
N GLY A 51 -3.04 -3.90 4.46
CA GLY A 51 -4.30 -4.38 5.03
C GLY A 51 -4.49 -5.88 4.83
N LEU A 52 -4.14 -6.41 3.66
CA LEU A 52 -4.19 -7.85 3.37
C LEU A 52 -3.21 -8.67 4.22
N LEU A 53 -1.98 -8.16 4.42
CA LEU A 53 -0.99 -8.78 5.29
C LEU A 53 -1.47 -8.84 6.75
N PHE A 54 -2.01 -7.73 7.27
CA PHE A 54 -2.56 -7.69 8.63
C PHE A 54 -3.82 -8.54 8.78
N LEU A 55 -4.65 -8.63 7.75
CA LEU A 55 -5.79 -9.56 7.71
C LEU A 55 -5.33 -11.02 7.83
N LEU A 56 -4.29 -11.40 7.09
CA LEU A 56 -3.72 -12.76 7.15
C LEU A 56 -3.12 -13.03 8.53
N PHE A 57 -2.43 -12.05 9.13
CA PHE A 57 -1.93 -12.15 10.49
C PHE A 57 -3.06 -12.30 11.53
N GLY A 58 -4.11 -11.48 11.44
CA GLY A 58 -5.29 -11.59 12.29
C GLY A 58 -6.02 -12.92 12.13
N PHE A 59 -6.12 -13.44 10.91
CA PHE A 59 -6.71 -14.75 10.62
C PHE A 59 -5.88 -15.89 11.20
N SER A 60 -4.55 -15.75 11.16
CA SER A 60 -3.62 -16.68 11.81
C SER A 60 -3.85 -16.71 13.32
N LEU A 61 -4.01 -15.55 13.98
CA LEU A 61 -4.36 -15.49 15.41
C LEU A 61 -5.69 -16.17 15.72
N MET A 62 -6.70 -16.01 14.86
CA MET A 62 -8.00 -16.68 15.02
C MET A 62 -7.87 -18.21 14.91
N MET A 63 -7.02 -18.72 14.02
CA MET A 63 -6.75 -20.15 13.93
C MET A 63 -6.16 -20.71 15.23
N LEU A 64 -5.35 -19.92 15.95
CA LEU A 64 -4.80 -20.32 17.25
C LEU A 64 -5.87 -20.44 18.33
N MET A 65 -6.72 -19.43 18.45
CA MET A 65 -7.84 -19.46 19.40
C MET A 65 -8.83 -20.57 19.05
N ARG A 66 -9.08 -20.78 17.74
CA ARG A 66 -9.96 -21.85 17.25
C ARG A 66 -9.40 -23.23 17.56
N TRP A 67 -8.09 -23.43 17.47
CA TRP A 67 -7.43 -24.69 17.84
C TRP A 67 -7.65 -25.05 19.32
N GLN A 68 -7.61 -24.06 20.21
CA GLN A 68 -7.80 -24.30 21.64
C GLN A 68 -9.23 -24.65 22.01
N LEU A 69 -10.21 -24.10 21.30
CA LEU A 69 -11.60 -24.53 21.42
C LEU A 69 -11.82 -25.95 20.90
N ALA A 70 -11.06 -26.37 19.88
CA ALA A 70 -11.16 -27.73 19.31
C ALA A 70 -10.47 -28.80 20.16
N TYR A 71 -9.31 -28.49 20.75
CA TYR A 71 -8.53 -29.42 21.58
C TYR A 71 -8.16 -28.77 22.92
N PRO A 72 -9.08 -28.79 23.91
CA PRO A 72 -8.80 -28.25 25.23
C PRO A 72 -7.68 -29.06 25.92
N GLY A 73 -6.56 -28.41 26.22
CA GLY A 73 -5.47 -28.99 27.03
C GLY A 73 -4.31 -29.64 26.26
N GLN A 74 -4.32 -29.65 24.92
CA GLN A 74 -3.15 -30.03 24.12
C GLN A 74 -2.28 -28.82 23.77
N ALA A 75 -0.95 -28.99 23.82
CA ALA A 75 -0.01 -27.96 23.43
C ALA A 75 -0.17 -27.60 21.95
N LEU A 76 -0.14 -26.31 21.62
CA LEU A 76 -0.27 -25.83 20.23
C LEU A 76 0.78 -26.52 19.34
N PRO A 77 0.39 -27.29 18.31
CA PRO A 77 1.34 -27.81 17.35
C PRO A 77 1.99 -26.62 16.63
N VAL A 78 3.31 -26.67 16.43
CA VAL A 78 4.17 -25.61 15.86
C VAL A 78 4.51 -24.45 16.82
N ILE A 79 3.55 -23.95 17.60
CA ILE A 79 3.72 -22.69 18.36
C ILE A 79 4.24 -22.90 19.78
N GLY A 80 3.99 -24.06 20.39
CA GLY A 80 4.49 -24.37 21.74
C GLY A 80 6.02 -24.34 21.88
N LYS A 81 6.78 -24.38 20.78
CA LYS A 81 8.26 -24.31 20.78
C LYS A 81 8.81 -22.91 20.48
N LEU A 82 8.08 -22.07 19.73
CA LEU A 82 8.56 -20.76 19.26
C LEU A 82 7.95 -19.59 20.07
N LEU A 83 6.68 -19.67 20.46
CA LEU A 83 6.01 -18.58 21.18
C LEU A 83 6.58 -18.29 22.58
N PRO A 84 7.03 -19.28 23.38
CA PRO A 84 7.69 -19.00 24.65
C PRO A 84 8.97 -18.17 24.48
N HIS A 85 9.61 -18.25 23.31
CA HIS A 85 10.81 -17.48 22.99
C HIS A 85 10.50 -16.01 22.64
N ILE A 86 9.33 -15.75 22.04
CA ILE A 86 8.93 -14.41 21.55
C ILE A 86 8.07 -13.66 22.57
N PHE A 87 7.14 -14.35 23.24
CA PHE A 87 6.19 -13.78 24.20
C PHE A 87 6.57 -14.06 25.67
N GLY A 88 7.70 -14.73 25.92
CA GLY A 88 8.23 -15.01 27.24
C GLY A 88 7.67 -16.29 27.86
N ALA A 89 8.54 -17.04 28.53
CA ALA A 89 8.26 -18.35 29.13
C ALA A 89 7.11 -18.37 30.17
N GLY A 90 6.66 -17.21 30.65
CA GLY A 90 5.54 -17.08 31.60
C GLY A 90 4.15 -17.06 30.97
N THR A 91 4.03 -16.91 29.65
CA THR A 91 2.72 -16.79 28.97
C THR A 91 2.08 -18.15 28.62
N MET A 92 2.88 -19.23 28.61
CA MET A 92 2.43 -20.60 28.29
C MET A 92 3.18 -21.66 29.12
N PRO A 93 2.75 -21.96 30.36
CA PRO A 93 3.24 -23.12 31.09
C PRO A 93 2.88 -24.41 30.33
N ASP A 94 3.86 -25.26 30.01
CA ASP A 94 3.69 -26.55 29.30
C ASP A 94 3.06 -26.46 27.88
N GLY A 95 3.11 -25.29 27.24
CA GLY A 95 2.49 -25.07 25.91
C GLY A 95 0.97 -25.02 25.94
N LYS A 96 0.36 -25.03 27.13
CA LYS A 96 -1.07 -24.82 27.35
C LYS A 96 -1.36 -23.33 27.43
N MET A 97 -2.41 -22.90 26.77
CA MET A 97 -2.79 -21.50 26.78
C MET A 97 -3.53 -21.15 28.08
N THR A 98 -3.05 -20.15 28.81
CA THR A 98 -3.74 -19.66 30.00
C THR A 98 -4.99 -18.86 29.59
N PRO A 99 -6.05 -18.83 30.42
CA PRO A 99 -7.24 -18.03 30.15
C PRO A 99 -6.93 -16.54 29.93
N ASP A 100 -5.95 -15.98 30.64
CA ASP A 100 -5.53 -14.58 30.49
C ASP A 100 -4.89 -14.31 29.13
N PHE A 101 -4.06 -15.24 28.64
CA PHE A 101 -3.44 -15.12 27.32
C PHE A 101 -4.47 -15.29 26.19
N TYR A 102 -5.49 -16.13 26.38
CA TYR A 102 -6.62 -16.24 25.44
C TYR A 102 -7.37 -14.91 25.29
N ASN A 103 -7.72 -14.28 26.42
CA ASN A 103 -8.41 -12.98 26.41
C ASN A 103 -7.56 -11.88 25.74
N THR A 104 -6.25 -11.89 25.99
CA THR A 104 -5.31 -10.96 25.37
C THR A 104 -5.19 -11.19 23.86
N LEU A 105 -5.09 -12.45 23.41
CA LEU A 105 -5.08 -12.75 21.97
C LEU A 105 -6.40 -12.37 21.29
N GLY A 106 -7.54 -12.55 21.97
CA GLY A 106 -8.84 -12.12 21.45
C GLY A 106 -8.91 -10.61 21.25
N ALA A 107 -8.44 -9.83 22.24
CA ALA A 107 -8.37 -8.38 22.13
C ALA A 107 -7.43 -7.94 20.99
N MET A 108 -6.24 -8.53 20.89
CA MET A 108 -5.26 -8.25 19.83
C MET A 108 -5.78 -8.63 18.44
N HIS A 109 -6.48 -9.76 18.32
CA HIS A 109 -7.12 -10.18 17.07
C HIS A 109 -8.15 -9.14 16.61
N GLY A 110 -9.03 -8.71 17.52
CA GLY A 110 -10.06 -7.71 17.22
C GLY A 110 -9.48 -6.37 16.79
N THR A 111 -8.48 -5.86 17.52
CA THR A 111 -7.85 -4.58 17.17
C THR A 111 -7.12 -4.63 15.83
N ILE A 112 -6.38 -5.71 15.56
CA ILE A 112 -5.66 -5.88 14.30
C ILE A 112 -6.63 -6.04 13.12
N MET A 113 -7.68 -6.85 13.27
CA MET A 113 -8.65 -7.07 12.20
C MET A 113 -9.41 -5.80 11.83
N VAL A 114 -9.80 -4.99 12.81
CA VAL A 114 -10.58 -3.78 12.55
C VAL A 114 -9.67 -2.63 12.12
N PHE A 115 -8.71 -2.23 12.96
CA PHE A 115 -7.94 -1.00 12.74
C PHE A 115 -6.81 -1.14 11.74
N LEU A 116 -6.21 -2.33 11.60
CA LEU A 116 -5.07 -2.56 10.72
C LEU A 116 -5.41 -3.40 9.48
N GLY A 117 -6.51 -4.15 9.51
CA GLY A 117 -6.98 -5.00 8.41
C GLY A 117 -8.10 -4.34 7.60
N ILE A 118 -9.33 -4.44 8.10
CA ILE A 118 -10.55 -4.02 7.38
C ILE A 118 -10.60 -2.52 7.15
N VAL A 119 -10.30 -1.68 8.13
CA VAL A 119 -10.44 -0.23 7.96
C VAL A 119 -9.46 0.30 6.90
N PRO A 120 -8.15 -0.04 6.96
CA PRO A 120 -7.21 0.35 5.91
C PRO A 120 -7.55 -0.26 4.54
N LEU A 121 -7.98 -1.51 4.50
CA LEU A 121 -8.35 -2.14 3.23
C LEU A 121 -9.60 -1.48 2.61
N ALA A 122 -10.68 -1.38 3.36
CA ALA A 122 -11.96 -0.89 2.84
C ALA A 122 -11.98 0.63 2.63
N PHE A 123 -11.43 1.41 3.56
CA PHE A 123 -11.50 2.87 3.47
C PHE A 123 -10.25 3.48 2.85
N ALA A 124 -9.05 3.02 3.20
CA ALA A 124 -7.85 3.61 2.64
C ALA A 124 -7.48 3.01 1.28
N ALA A 125 -7.58 1.70 1.06
CA ALA A 125 -7.22 1.11 -0.23
C ALA A 125 -8.27 1.44 -1.31
N PHE A 126 -9.52 1.05 -1.07
CA PHE A 126 -10.59 1.32 -2.03
C PHE A 126 -10.95 2.81 -2.12
N GLY A 127 -10.93 3.55 -1.02
CA GLY A 127 -11.21 4.99 -1.03
C GLY A 127 -10.19 5.75 -1.88
N ASN A 128 -8.89 5.49 -1.69
CA ASN A 128 -7.85 6.15 -2.47
C ASN A 128 -7.82 5.68 -3.93
N PHE A 129 -8.09 4.39 -4.19
CA PHE A 129 -8.01 3.85 -5.56
C PHE A 129 -9.26 4.18 -6.41
N VAL A 130 -10.46 4.06 -5.84
CA VAL A 130 -11.71 4.06 -6.61
C VAL A 130 -12.40 5.42 -6.61
N VAL A 131 -12.35 6.19 -5.52
CA VAL A 131 -13.11 7.46 -5.42
C VAL A 131 -12.67 8.48 -6.47
N PRO A 132 -11.37 8.74 -6.71
CA PRO A 132 -10.95 9.67 -7.75
C PRO A 132 -11.39 9.22 -9.15
N LEU A 133 -11.33 7.91 -9.41
CA LEU A 133 -11.77 7.30 -10.67
C LEU A 133 -13.28 7.42 -10.88
N GLN A 134 -14.10 7.29 -9.83
CA GLN A 134 -15.56 7.44 -9.90
C GLN A 134 -15.99 8.88 -10.19
N ILE A 135 -15.25 9.87 -9.69
CA ILE A 135 -15.55 11.30 -9.87
C ILE A 135 -14.92 11.84 -11.18
N GLY A 136 -14.09 11.04 -11.85
CA GLY A 136 -13.35 11.45 -13.06
C GLY A 136 -12.26 12.48 -12.75
N ALA A 137 -11.84 12.58 -11.49
CA ALA A 137 -10.80 13.51 -11.08
C ALA A 137 -9.40 12.95 -11.44
N PRO A 138 -8.46 13.79 -11.88
CA PRO A 138 -7.10 13.35 -12.21
C PRO A 138 -6.30 12.89 -10.98
N ASP A 139 -6.57 13.47 -9.80
CA ASP A 139 -5.91 13.11 -8.53
C ASP A 139 -6.76 13.54 -7.30
N MET A 140 -6.33 13.19 -6.09
CA MET A 140 -6.97 13.63 -4.84
C MET A 140 -6.71 15.10 -4.52
N ALA A 141 -7.61 15.73 -3.75
CA ALA A 141 -7.52 17.16 -3.41
C ALA A 141 -6.23 17.54 -2.63
N PHE A 142 -5.68 16.61 -1.85
CA PHE A 142 -4.44 16.81 -1.09
C PHE A 142 -3.49 15.60 -1.18
N PRO A 143 -2.78 15.42 -2.32
CA PRO A 143 -1.97 14.22 -2.56
C PRO A 143 -0.82 14.03 -1.56
N LYS A 144 -0.24 15.12 -1.06
CA LYS A 144 0.87 15.10 -0.09
C LYS A 144 0.46 14.68 1.31
N VAL A 145 -0.77 15.03 1.73
CA VAL A 145 -1.29 14.65 3.05
C VAL A 145 -1.71 13.19 3.04
N ASN A 146 -2.20 12.69 1.92
CA ASN A 146 -2.62 11.29 1.78
C ASN A 146 -1.44 10.29 1.72
N MET A 147 -0.26 10.76 1.34
CA MET A 147 0.98 9.98 1.42
C MET A 147 1.52 9.89 2.86
N ALA A 148 1.24 10.90 3.69
CA ALA A 148 1.81 11.06 5.02
C ALA A 148 1.10 10.18 6.07
#